data_AF-A0A550D1M8-F1
#
_entry.id   AF-A0A550D1M8-F1
#
_cell.length_a   1.000
_cell.length_b   1.000
_cell.length_c   1.000
_cell.angle_alpha   90.00
_cell.angle_beta   90.00
_cell.angle_gamma   90.00
#
_symmetry.space_group_name_H-M   'P 1'
#
loop_
_entity.id
_entity.type
_entity.pdbx_description
1 polymer ?
#
loop_
_entity_poly.entity_id
_entity_poly.type
_entity_poly.pdbx_seq_one_letter_code
_entity_poly.pdbx_strand_id
1 'polypeptide(L)'
;RNYTNLNSKGFRVGHGITGVSGSFETAYDIIKKFENEKRLTLHYCSSVYKDVVETRTRFFRTIKYSAKAYEDYTNEGTVVRAIIRTEKPIYEMEDFGERISENEYSISPTVVENLKKKYMGVIKEIYIVEEHPDFRRLRVNQNLIYTKS
;
A
#
# COMPACT_ATOMS: atom_id res chain seq x y z
N ARG A 1 -1.02 -16.16 9.33
CA ARG A 1 -0.94 -16.47 7.88
C ARG A 1 -1.30 -17.95 7.70
N ASN A 2 -1.95 -18.34 6.60
CA ASN A 2 -2.48 -19.70 6.41
C ASN A 2 -1.39 -20.80 6.27
N TYR A 3 -0.14 -20.43 5.99
CA TYR A 3 0.95 -21.39 5.75
C TYR A 3 1.20 -22.33 6.94
N THR A 4 1.06 -21.85 8.18
CA THR A 4 1.30 -22.65 9.38
C THR A 4 0.32 -23.81 9.49
N ASN A 5 -0.95 -23.57 9.14
CA ASN A 5 -1.99 -24.60 9.12
C ASN A 5 -1.72 -25.63 8.00
N LEU A 6 -1.31 -25.18 6.82
CA LEU A 6 -0.97 -26.06 5.71
C LEU A 6 0.24 -26.94 6.02
N ASN A 7 1.29 -26.37 6.61
CA ASN A 7 2.46 -27.11 7.07
C ASN A 7 2.10 -28.19 8.10
N SER A 8 1.18 -27.91 9.03
CA SER A 8 0.71 -28.89 10.02
C SER A 8 0.01 -30.11 9.39
N LYS A 9 -0.48 -29.96 8.16
CA LYS A 9 -1.13 -31.02 7.37
C LYS A 9 -0.18 -31.72 6.41
N GLY A 10 1.13 -31.48 6.51
CA GLY A 10 2.16 -32.10 5.68
C GLY A 10 2.39 -31.44 4.31
N PHE A 11 1.69 -30.34 4.01
CA PHE A 11 1.92 -29.57 2.80
C PHE A 11 3.17 -28.72 2.93
N ARG A 12 3.99 -28.67 1.88
CA ARG A 12 5.19 -27.82 1.84
C ARG A 12 4.90 -26.55 1.06
N VAL A 13 5.45 -25.43 1.49
CA VAL A 13 5.34 -24.16 0.75
C VAL A 13 6.16 -24.27 -0.54
N GLY A 14 5.55 -23.90 -1.67
CA GLY A 14 6.21 -23.86 -2.99
C GLY A 14 7.16 -22.68 -3.15
N HIS A 15 7.91 -22.64 -4.26
CA HIS A 15 8.76 -21.50 -4.60
C HIS A 15 7.91 -20.23 -4.80
N GLY A 16 8.26 -19.16 -4.08
CA GLY A 16 7.46 -17.95 -3.97
C GLY A 16 6.49 -18.05 -2.79
N ILE A 17 6.42 -16.98 -1.99
CA ILE A 17 5.82 -16.91 -0.65
C ILE A 17 4.32 -17.34 -0.60
N THR A 18 3.69 -17.58 -1.76
CA THR A 18 2.25 -17.85 -1.93
C THR A 18 1.99 -19.12 -2.75
N GLY A 19 1.75 -20.24 -2.06
CA GLY A 19 1.33 -21.51 -2.67
C GLY A 19 1.91 -22.75 -1.98
N VAL A 20 1.25 -23.90 -2.17
CA VAL A 20 1.75 -25.21 -1.74
C VAL A 20 2.47 -25.88 -2.91
N SER A 21 3.61 -26.52 -2.68
CA SER A 21 4.31 -27.29 -3.71
C SER A 21 3.38 -28.32 -4.35
N GLY A 22 3.33 -28.38 -5.69
CA GLY A 22 2.43 -29.29 -6.40
C GLY A 22 1.02 -28.75 -6.66
N SER A 23 0.67 -27.54 -6.15
CA SER A 23 -0.68 -27.01 -6.28
C SER A 23 -1.05 -26.63 -7.72
N PHE A 24 -0.07 -26.18 -8.50
CA PHE A 24 -0.28 -25.83 -9.91
C PHE A 24 -0.56 -27.09 -10.74
N GLU A 25 0.28 -28.11 -10.59
CA GLU A 25 0.18 -29.40 -11.28
C GLU A 25 -1.16 -30.06 -10.95
N THR A 26 -1.52 -30.10 -9.67
CA THR A 26 -2.82 -30.62 -9.23
C THR A 26 -3.99 -29.87 -9.85
N ALA A 27 -3.95 -28.54 -9.88
CA ALA A 27 -5.00 -27.74 -10.49
C ALA A 27 -5.09 -27.95 -12.01
N TYR A 28 -3.95 -28.07 -12.68
CA TYR A 28 -3.86 -28.33 -14.11
C TYR A 28 -4.46 -29.69 -14.48
N ASP A 29 -4.14 -30.74 -13.71
CA ASP A 29 -4.69 -32.09 -13.92
C ASP A 29 -6.21 -32.12 -13.75
N ILE A 30 -6.74 -31.38 -12.75
CA ILE A 30 -8.18 -31.24 -12.56
C ILE A 30 -8.82 -30.52 -13.74
N ILE A 31 -8.26 -29.39 -14.21
CA ILE A 31 -8.80 -28.66 -15.36
C ILE A 31 -8.84 -29.56 -16.60
N LYS A 32 -7.75 -30.27 -16.89
CA LYS A 32 -7.68 -31.24 -18.00
C LYS A 32 -8.73 -32.33 -17.88
N LYS A 33 -8.91 -32.89 -16.68
CA LYS A 33 -9.88 -33.97 -16.44
C LYS A 33 -11.32 -33.55 -16.77
N PHE A 34 -11.66 -32.29 -16.59
CA PHE A 34 -13.02 -31.76 -16.79
C PHE A 34 -13.17 -30.87 -18.03
N GLU A 35 -12.16 -30.75 -18.89
CA GLU A 35 -12.16 -29.85 -20.04
C GLU A 35 -13.31 -30.08 -21.03
N ASN A 36 -13.78 -31.33 -21.14
CA ASN A 36 -14.89 -31.71 -22.04
C ASN A 36 -16.27 -31.74 -21.36
N GLU A 37 -16.38 -31.45 -20.06
CA GLU A 37 -17.66 -31.44 -19.35
C GLU A 37 -18.41 -30.13 -19.62
N LYS A 38 -19.49 -30.20 -20.39
CA LYS A 38 -20.25 -29.03 -20.84
C LYS A 38 -21.03 -28.33 -19.72
N ARG A 39 -21.19 -28.97 -18.55
CA ARG A 39 -21.93 -28.41 -17.42
C ARG A 39 -21.05 -27.71 -16.39
N LEU A 40 -19.72 -27.73 -16.55
CA LEU A 40 -18.79 -27.19 -15.55
C LEU A 40 -17.61 -26.48 -16.21
N THR A 41 -17.45 -25.20 -15.90
CA THR A 41 -16.27 -24.42 -16.31
C THR A 41 -15.33 -24.25 -15.12
N LEU A 42 -14.09 -24.74 -15.24
CA LEU A 42 -13.06 -24.60 -14.23
C LEU A 42 -11.99 -23.60 -14.67
N HIS A 43 -11.60 -22.71 -13.76
CA HIS A 43 -10.51 -21.75 -13.99
C HIS A 43 -9.56 -21.76 -12.79
N TYR A 44 -8.26 -21.81 -13.08
CA TYR A 44 -7.22 -21.69 -12.07
C TYR A 44 -6.61 -20.29 -12.13
N CYS A 45 -6.66 -19.58 -11.00
CA CYS A 45 -5.91 -18.34 -10.80
C CYS A 45 -4.65 -18.65 -9.97
N SER A 46 -3.48 -18.21 -10.43
CA SER A 46 -2.28 -18.30 -9.60
C SER A 46 -2.33 -17.27 -8.46
N SER A 47 -1.88 -17.66 -7.26
CA SER A 47 -1.80 -16.76 -6.11
C SER A 47 -0.86 -15.58 -6.38
N VAL A 48 0.24 -15.81 -7.10
CA VAL A 48 1.17 -14.76 -7.52
C VAL A 48 0.48 -13.70 -8.38
N TYR A 49 -0.37 -14.11 -9.33
CA TYR A 49 -1.13 -13.15 -10.15
C TYR A 49 -2.10 -12.32 -9.30
N LYS A 50 -2.78 -12.95 -8.34
CA LYS A 50 -3.68 -12.26 -7.39
C LYS A 50 -2.93 -11.20 -6.57
N ASP A 51 -1.77 -11.57 -6.03
CA ASP A 51 -1.03 -10.70 -5.13
C ASP A 51 -0.33 -9.56 -5.87
N VAL A 52 0.23 -9.82 -7.05
CA VAL A 52 1.06 -8.84 -7.77
C VAL A 52 0.25 -7.99 -8.75
N VAL A 53 -0.63 -8.62 -9.54
CA VAL A 53 -1.32 -7.92 -10.64
C VAL A 53 -2.68 -7.41 -10.19
N GLU A 54 -3.51 -8.27 -9.58
CA GLU A 54 -4.87 -7.87 -9.22
C GLU A 54 -4.90 -6.86 -8.08
N THR A 55 -4.12 -7.07 -7.02
CA THR A 55 -4.04 -6.14 -5.89
C THR A 55 -3.54 -4.77 -6.34
N ARG A 56 -2.44 -4.73 -7.11
CA ARG A 56 -1.88 -3.49 -7.66
C ARG A 56 -2.89 -2.74 -8.54
N THR A 57 -3.58 -3.47 -9.43
CA THR A 57 -4.63 -2.89 -10.29
C THR A 57 -5.79 -2.33 -9.46
N ARG A 58 -6.22 -3.06 -8.42
CA ARG A 58 -7.26 -2.61 -7.50
C ARG A 58 -6.84 -1.34 -6.78
N PHE A 59 -5.60 -1.28 -6.31
CA PHE A 59 -5.03 -0.12 -5.64
C PHE A 59 -4.99 1.12 -6.54
N PHE A 60 -4.55 1.01 -7.80
CA PHE A 60 -4.62 2.14 -8.74
C PHE A 60 -6.06 2.59 -9.01
N ARG A 61 -7.00 1.66 -9.12
CA ARG A 61 -8.42 2.02 -9.24
C ARG A 61 -8.89 2.77 -8.00
N THR A 62 -8.51 2.33 -6.81
CA THR A 62 -8.85 3.03 -5.57
C THR A 62 -8.23 4.43 -5.55
N ILE A 63 -6.93 4.58 -5.83
CA ILE A 63 -6.24 5.88 -5.92
C ILE A 63 -7.00 6.84 -6.82
N LYS A 64 -7.39 6.39 -8.01
CA LYS A 64 -8.14 7.21 -8.99
C LYS A 64 -9.41 7.84 -8.39
N TYR A 65 -10.04 7.20 -7.41
CA TYR A 65 -11.28 7.68 -6.80
C TYR A 65 -11.11 8.26 -5.39
N SER A 66 -10.06 7.89 -4.65
CA SER A 66 -9.92 8.23 -3.22
C SER A 66 -8.71 9.11 -2.88
N ALA A 67 -7.74 9.25 -3.78
CA ALA A 67 -6.54 10.04 -3.51
C ALA A 67 -6.87 11.53 -3.42
N LYS A 68 -6.30 12.20 -2.43
CA LYS A 68 -6.42 13.65 -2.26
C LYS A 68 -5.50 14.35 -3.25
N ALA A 69 -5.86 15.58 -3.63
CA ALA A 69 -5.13 16.34 -4.65
C ALA A 69 -3.65 16.60 -4.31
N TYR A 70 -3.31 16.61 -3.02
CA TYR A 70 -1.95 16.81 -2.55
C TYR A 70 -1.15 15.50 -2.41
N GLU A 71 -1.79 14.34 -2.48
CA GLU A 71 -1.15 13.04 -2.30
C GLU A 71 -0.45 12.60 -3.59
N ASP A 72 0.69 11.93 -3.44
CA ASP A 72 1.40 11.26 -4.55
C ASP A 72 1.17 9.74 -4.48
N TYR A 73 1.60 8.98 -5.49
CA TYR A 73 1.45 7.53 -5.50
C TYR A 73 2.66 6.80 -6.09
N THR A 74 2.90 5.59 -5.61
CA THR A 74 4.00 4.76 -6.09
C THR A 74 3.58 3.88 -7.27
N ASN A 75 4.57 3.29 -7.93
CA ASN A 75 4.35 2.27 -8.96
C ASN A 75 3.65 1.02 -8.41
N GLU A 76 3.65 0.77 -7.10
CA GLU A 76 2.97 -0.38 -6.48
C GLU A 76 1.50 -0.08 -6.13
N GLY A 77 1.03 1.14 -6.37
CA GLY A 77 -0.35 1.55 -6.07
C GLY A 77 -0.55 1.94 -4.60
N THR A 78 0.51 2.32 -3.89
CA THR A 78 0.40 2.94 -2.56
C THR A 78 0.36 4.46 -2.69
N VAL A 79 -0.12 5.13 -1.65
CA VAL A 79 -0.24 6.58 -1.57
C VAL A 79 0.85 7.14 -0.66
N VAL A 80 1.45 8.25 -1.06
CA VAL A 80 2.54 8.91 -0.35
C VAL A 80 2.12 10.34 0.03
N ARG A 81 2.33 10.69 1.30
CA ARG A 81 2.10 12.04 1.83
C ARG A 81 3.15 12.43 2.86
N ALA A 82 3.31 13.72 3.07
CA ALA A 82 4.18 14.24 4.12
C ALA A 82 3.37 14.60 5.36
N ILE A 83 3.80 14.12 6.53
CA ILE A 83 3.27 14.53 7.82
C ILE A 83 4.25 15.50 8.45
N ILE A 84 3.79 16.73 8.69
CA ILE A 84 4.58 17.78 9.34
C ILE A 84 4.00 18.05 10.71
N ARG A 85 4.86 17.98 11.74
CA ARG A 85 4.53 18.38 13.11
C ARG A 85 5.26 19.65 13.47
N THR A 86 4.56 20.58 14.10
CA THR A 86 5.07 21.90 14.43
C THR A 86 4.94 22.20 15.93
N GLU A 87 5.64 23.22 16.42
CA GLU A 87 5.49 23.75 17.79
C GLU A 87 4.28 24.67 17.92
N LYS A 88 3.93 25.35 16.83
CA LYS A 88 2.83 26.30 16.74
C LYS A 88 2.06 26.08 15.44
N PRO A 89 0.78 26.48 15.37
CA PRO A 89 0.00 26.40 14.15
C PRO A 89 0.63 27.23 13.02
N ILE A 90 0.64 26.69 11.81
CA ILE A 90 1.04 27.36 10.57
C ILE A 90 -0.09 27.17 9.57
N TYR A 91 -0.96 28.18 9.44
CA TYR A 91 -2.17 28.07 8.63
C TYR A 91 -1.87 27.96 7.13
N GLU A 92 -0.75 28.52 6.67
CA GLU A 92 -0.31 28.43 5.27
C GLU A 92 0.03 27.00 4.83
N MET A 93 0.17 26.05 5.76
CA MET A 93 0.34 24.64 5.41
C MET A 93 -0.93 24.04 4.78
N GLU A 94 -2.10 24.61 5.09
CA GLU A 94 -3.40 24.17 4.57
C GLU A 94 -3.52 24.43 3.06
N ASP A 95 -2.75 25.37 2.50
CA ASP A 95 -2.68 25.59 1.04
C ASP A 95 -2.06 24.40 0.29
N PHE A 96 -1.29 23.57 0.99
CA PHE A 96 -0.56 22.43 0.42
C PHE A 96 -1.11 21.07 0.83
N GLY A 97 -2.22 21.05 1.58
CA GLY A 97 -2.83 19.82 2.02
C GLY A 97 -3.97 20.02 3.01
N GLU A 98 -3.92 19.31 4.13
CA GLU A 98 -4.94 19.41 5.17
C GLU A 98 -4.34 19.38 6.56
N ARG A 99 -5.05 20.00 7.50
CA ARG A 99 -4.71 19.95 8.91
C ARG A 99 -5.32 18.71 9.56
N ILE A 100 -4.48 17.88 10.19
CA ILE A 100 -4.90 16.67 10.91
C ILE A 100 -5.26 17.03 12.36
N SER A 101 -4.43 17.85 13.00
CA SER A 101 -4.65 18.36 14.35
C SER A 101 -4.08 19.78 14.50
N GLU A 102 -4.14 20.36 15.69
CA GLU A 102 -3.70 21.74 15.91
C GLU A 102 -2.27 22.01 15.40
N ASN A 103 -1.36 21.05 15.52
CA ASN A 103 0.04 21.21 15.12
C ASN A 103 0.53 20.06 14.22
N GLU A 104 -0.38 19.38 13.52
CA GLU A 104 -0.04 18.28 12.60
C GLU A 104 -0.76 18.47 11.26
N TYR A 105 -0.01 18.39 10.17
CA TYR A 105 -0.47 18.64 8.81
C TYR A 105 -0.11 17.48 7.91
N SER A 106 -1.00 17.14 6.98
CA SER A 106 -0.79 16.19 5.90
C SER A 106 -0.74 16.94 4.59
N ILE A 107 0.42 16.99 3.97
CA ILE A 107 0.67 17.84 2.79
C ILE A 107 1.35 17.08 1.66
N SER A 108 1.47 17.74 0.51
CA SER A 108 2.20 17.18 -0.62
C SER A 108 3.68 16.95 -0.31
N PRO A 109 4.22 15.75 -0.60
CA PRO A 109 5.65 15.46 -0.46
C PRO A 109 6.56 16.43 -1.24
N THR A 110 6.07 16.96 -2.36
CA THR A 110 6.86 17.78 -3.29
C THR A 110 7.26 19.15 -2.71
N VAL A 111 6.47 19.69 -1.78
CA VAL A 111 6.70 21.03 -1.20
C VAL A 111 7.47 20.99 0.12
N VAL A 112 7.75 19.80 0.65
CA VAL A 112 8.38 19.59 1.95
C VAL A 112 9.70 20.35 2.08
N GLU A 113 10.56 20.28 1.07
CA GLU A 113 11.89 20.92 1.11
C GLU A 113 11.80 22.44 1.20
N ASN A 114 10.83 23.05 0.50
CA ASN A 114 10.60 24.49 0.54
C ASN A 114 10.04 24.94 1.89
N LEU A 115 9.08 24.19 2.43
CA LEU A 115 8.44 24.49 3.71
C LEU A 115 9.39 24.27 4.90
N LYS A 116 10.23 23.24 4.82
CA LYS A 116 11.31 23.00 5.79
C LYS A 116 12.23 24.21 5.92
N LYS A 117 12.66 24.79 4.80
CA LYS A 117 13.53 25.98 4.81
C LYS A 117 12.83 27.21 5.40
N LYS A 118 11.56 27.42 5.04
CA LYS A 118 10.78 28.58 5.50
C LYS A 118 10.45 28.53 7.00
N TYR A 119 10.16 27.34 7.53
CA TYR A 119 9.65 27.17 8.89
C TYR A 119 10.54 26.31 9.79
N MET A 120 11.85 26.23 9.49
CA MET A 120 12.82 25.38 10.21
C MET A 120 12.80 25.58 11.73
N GLY A 121 12.59 26.81 12.21
CA GLY A 121 12.54 27.14 13.63
C GLY A 121 11.28 26.65 14.36
N VAL A 122 10.20 26.35 13.63
CA VAL A 122 8.89 26.00 14.18
C VAL A 122 8.54 24.52 13.93
N ILE A 123 9.05 23.93 12.86
CA ILE A 123 8.85 22.50 12.57
C ILE A 123 9.62 21.66 13.60
N LYS A 124 8.93 20.68 14.18
CA LYS A 124 9.49 19.65 15.06
C LYS A 124 9.92 18.43 14.27
N GLU A 125 9.02 17.86 13.49
CA GLU A 125 9.25 16.59 12.79
C GLU A 125 8.64 16.63 11.38
N ILE A 126 9.29 15.95 10.44
CA ILE A 126 8.76 15.70 9.10
C ILE A 126 8.89 14.22 8.80
N TYR A 127 7.77 13.58 8.46
CA TYR A 127 7.72 12.20 8.00
C TYR A 127 7.23 12.13 6.56
N ILE A 128 7.82 11.25 5.77
CA ILE A 128 7.21 10.76 4.53
C ILE A 128 6.55 9.42 4.85
N VAL A 129 5.25 9.35 4.64
CA VAL A 129 4.43 8.21 4.98
C VAL A 129 3.88 7.59 3.69
N GLU A 130 4.03 6.28 3.58
CA GLU A 130 3.46 5.47 2.52
C GLU A 130 2.37 4.57 3.09
N GLU A 131 1.17 4.65 2.52
CA GLU A 131 -0.03 3.97 3.01
C GLU A 131 -0.77 3.26 1.86
N HIS A 132 -1.55 2.23 2.20
CA HIS A 132 -2.52 1.69 1.26
C HIS A 132 -3.58 2.74 0.88
N PRO A 133 -4.07 2.72 -0.37
CA PRO A 133 -5.03 3.72 -0.86
C PRO A 133 -6.46 3.52 -0.33
N ASP A 134 -6.73 2.38 0.30
CA ASP A 134 -8.04 2.07 0.86
C ASP A 134 -8.33 2.85 2.15
N PHE A 135 -9.59 2.88 2.57
CA PHE A 135 -10.05 3.68 3.70
C PHE A 135 -9.29 3.41 5.01
N ARG A 136 -8.69 2.22 5.17
CA ARG A 136 -7.94 1.88 6.37
C ARG A 136 -6.58 2.58 6.43
N ARG A 137 -6.09 3.10 5.30
CA ARG A 137 -4.80 3.77 5.15
C ARG A 137 -3.69 3.01 5.89
N LEU A 138 -3.59 1.70 5.66
CA LEU A 138 -2.61 0.84 6.33
C LEU A 138 -1.20 1.32 5.98
N ARG A 139 -0.40 1.63 6.99
CA ARG A 139 0.97 2.12 6.82
C ARG A 139 1.89 1.01 6.31
N VAL A 140 2.49 1.26 5.14
CA VAL A 140 3.48 0.39 4.50
C VAL A 140 4.88 0.82 4.94
N ASN A 141 5.14 2.13 4.93
CA ASN A 141 6.43 2.69 5.31
C ASN A 141 6.25 4.07 5.98
N GLN A 142 7.23 4.44 6.81
CA GLN A 142 7.36 5.77 7.39
C GLN A 142 8.84 6.11 7.55
N ASN A 143 9.27 7.17 6.86
CA ASN A 143 10.64 7.68 6.91
C ASN A 143 10.67 9.04 7.59
N LEU A 144 11.47 9.17 8.66
CA LEU A 144 11.73 10.45 9.32
C LEU A 144 12.79 11.22 8.50
N ILE A 145 12.42 12.38 7.96
CA ILE A 145 13.28 13.21 7.12
C ILE A 145 13.92 14.36 7.90
N TYR A 146 13.26 14.82 8.95
CA TYR A 146 13.75 15.91 9.79
C TYR A 146 13.21 15.78 11.20
N THR A 147 14.07 16.03 12.18
CA THR A 147 13.70 16.26 13.58
C THR A 147 14.48 17.47 14.10
N LYS A 148 13.81 18.36 14.81
CA LYS A 148 14.44 19.44 15.56
C LYS A 148 15.11 18.83 16.79
N SER A 149 16.43 19.01 16.90
CA SER A 149 17.22 18.59 18.07
C SER A 149 16.99 19.51 19.26
#